data_AF-A0A7X6Q3Y7-F1
#
_entry.id   AF-A0A7X6Q3Y7-F1
#
_cell.length_a   1.000
_cell.length_b   1.000
_cell.length_c   1.000
_cell.angle_alpha   90.00
_cell.angle_beta   90.00
_cell.angle_gamma   90.00
#
_symmetry.space_group_name_H-M   'P 1'
#
loop_
_entity.id
_entity.type
_entity.pdbx_description
1 polymer ?
#
loop_
_entity_poly.entity_id
_entity_poly.type
_entity_poly.pdbx_seq_one_letter_code
_entity_poly.pdbx_strand_id
1 'polypeptide(L)'
;MTIKLPFIYLASASPRRHDLLKQIGAQHEILRVPEPEGAEDEPILPGETPQDYVIRTAREKAQRALNYLQQQSTGFASHPILAADTCVMLDGLVVDKAHND
;
A
#
# COMPACT_ATOMS: atom_id res chain seq x y z
N MET A 1 -30.71 -0.43 3.85
CA MET A 1 -29.80 0.53 4.50
C MET A 1 -28.51 0.54 3.69
N THR A 2 -28.22 1.60 2.97
CA THR A 2 -27.01 1.67 2.12
C THR A 2 -25.86 2.16 2.98
N ILE A 3 -24.81 1.34 3.13
CA ILE A 3 -23.58 1.75 3.81
C ILE A 3 -22.85 2.71 2.86
N LYS A 4 -22.74 3.99 3.26
CA LYS A 4 -21.89 4.95 2.55
C LYS A 4 -20.47 4.77 3.05
N LEU A 5 -19.57 4.31 2.17
CA LEU A 5 -18.15 4.21 2.49
C LEU A 5 -17.55 5.61 2.67
N PRO A 6 -16.65 5.83 3.63
CA PRO A 6 -15.93 7.09 3.75
C PRO A 6 -15.03 7.31 2.53
N PHE A 7 -14.71 8.57 2.24
CA PHE A 7 -13.63 8.90 1.32
C PHE A 7 -12.30 8.42 1.89
N ILE A 8 -11.41 7.88 1.05
CA ILE A 8 -10.10 7.36 1.47
C ILE A 8 -8.96 7.87 0.58
N TYR A 9 -7.76 7.98 1.15
CA TYR A 9 -6.53 8.13 0.37
C TYR A 9 -5.96 6.75 0.04
N LEU A 10 -5.77 6.44 -1.25
CA LEU A 10 -5.10 5.24 -1.72
C LEU A 10 -3.60 5.49 -1.83
N ALA A 11 -2.82 4.99 -0.87
CA ALA A 11 -1.35 5.04 -0.88
C ALA A 11 -0.77 3.87 -1.69
N SER A 12 -1.12 3.80 -2.97
CA SER A 12 -0.65 2.75 -3.89
C SER A 12 -0.62 3.26 -5.33
N ALA A 13 0.50 3.04 -6.03
CA ALA A 13 0.62 3.34 -7.45
C ALA A 13 -0.01 2.29 -8.38
N SER A 14 -0.50 1.16 -7.85
CA SER A 14 -1.05 0.06 -8.64
C SER A 14 -2.38 0.44 -9.33
N PRO A 15 -2.46 0.43 -10.68
CA PRO A 15 -3.71 0.69 -11.40
C PRO A 15 -4.81 -0.33 -11.05
N ARG A 16 -4.43 -1.59 -10.84
CA ARG A 16 -5.36 -2.67 -10.48
C ARG A 16 -6.11 -2.39 -9.17
N ARG A 17 -5.44 -1.80 -8.16
CA ARG A 17 -6.09 -1.48 -6.87
C ARG A 17 -7.05 -0.30 -6.99
N HIS A 18 -6.69 0.70 -7.80
CA HIS A 18 -7.57 1.81 -8.15
C HIS A 18 -8.87 1.31 -8.81
N ASP A 19 -8.75 0.40 -9.77
CA ASP A 19 -9.90 -0.16 -10.48
C ASP A 19 -10.79 -1.01 -9.56
N LEU A 20 -10.23 -1.81 -8.66
CA LEU A 20 -11.00 -2.58 -7.67
C LEU A 20 -11.82 -1.67 -6.74
N LEU A 21 -11.25 -0.55 -6.27
CA LEU A 21 -11.98 0.41 -5.43
C LEU A 21 -13.12 1.09 -6.20
N LYS A 22 -12.90 1.42 -7.47
CA LYS A 22 -13.97 1.93 -8.34
C LYS A 22 -15.12 0.93 -8.51
N GLN A 23 -14.80 -0.36 -8.70
CA GLN A 23 -15.81 -1.41 -8.88
C GLN A 23 -16.76 -1.53 -7.69
N ILE A 24 -16.28 -1.30 -6.47
CA ILE A 24 -17.10 -1.32 -5.24
C ILE A 24 -17.67 0.04 -4.86
N GLY A 25 -17.47 1.08 -5.68
CA GLY A 25 -17.99 2.43 -5.42
C GLY A 25 -17.31 3.16 -4.26
N ALA A 26 -16.09 2.77 -3.87
CA ALA A 26 -15.33 3.47 -2.83
C ALA A 26 -14.78 4.78 -3.40
N GLN A 27 -15.17 5.92 -2.82
CA GLN A 27 -14.63 7.22 -3.21
C GLN A 27 -13.21 7.37 -2.68
N HIS A 28 -12.26 7.70 -3.56
CA HIS A 28 -10.85 7.79 -3.17
C HIS A 28 -10.03 8.69 -4.08
N GLU A 29 -8.88 9.10 -3.56
CA GLU A 29 -7.82 9.80 -4.30
C GLU A 29 -6.51 9.05 -4.16
N ILE A 30 -5.71 9.00 -5.23
CA ILE A 30 -4.38 8.39 -5.21
C ILE A 30 -3.42 9.33 -4.48
N LEU A 31 -2.93 8.90 -3.32
CA LEU A 31 -1.88 9.60 -2.60
C LEU A 31 -0.52 9.14 -3.11
N ARG A 32 0.17 10.01 -3.85
CA ARG A 32 1.51 9.75 -4.40
C ARG A 32 2.58 10.00 -3.34
N VAL A 33 2.86 8.96 -2.56
CA VAL A 33 3.93 8.98 -1.55
C VAL A 33 5.27 8.68 -2.22
N PRO A 34 6.28 9.55 -2.10
CA PRO A 34 7.63 9.27 -2.60
C PRO A 34 8.16 7.95 -2.05
N GLU A 35 8.86 7.19 -2.88
CA GLU A 35 9.60 6.02 -2.42
C GLU A 35 10.81 6.48 -1.59
N PRO A 36 11.12 5.80 -0.47
CA PRO A 36 12.35 6.06 0.26
C PRO A 36 13.58 5.87 -0.64
N GLU A 37 14.64 6.62 -0.38
CA GLU A 37 15.93 6.35 -1.03
C GLU A 37 16.38 4.92 -0.67
N GLY A 38 16.64 4.08 -1.68
CA GLY A 38 16.99 2.67 -1.49
C GLY A 38 15.82 1.72 -1.19
N ALA A 39 14.57 2.16 -1.41
CA ALA A 39 13.37 1.35 -1.15
C ALA A 39 13.12 0.19 -2.12
N GLU A 40 14.03 -0.08 -3.05
CA GLU A 40 13.89 -1.25 -3.92
C GLU A 40 13.93 -2.56 -3.13
N ASP A 41 14.56 -2.56 -1.96
CA ASP A 41 14.63 -3.73 -1.10
C ASP A 41 13.65 -3.56 0.07
N GLU A 42 12.35 -3.83 -0.15
CA GLU A 42 11.43 -4.22 0.93
C GLU A 42 11.87 -5.61 1.42
N PRO A 43 12.86 -5.73 2.33
CA PRO A 43 13.59 -6.96 2.50
C PRO A 43 12.78 -7.92 3.37
N ILE A 44 12.93 -9.21 3.12
CA ILE A 44 12.37 -10.23 3.99
C ILE A 44 13.28 -10.30 5.23
N LEU A 45 12.71 -10.09 6.42
CA LEU A 45 13.48 -10.13 7.66
C LEU A 45 13.87 -11.58 8.01
N PRO A 46 14.94 -11.80 8.79
CA PRO A 46 15.34 -13.14 9.22
C PRO A 46 14.19 -13.87 9.95
N GLY A 47 13.81 -15.04 9.44
CA GLY A 47 12.73 -15.85 10.03
C GLY A 47 11.32 -15.32 9.76
N GLU A 48 11.17 -14.29 8.94
CA GLU A 48 9.87 -13.73 8.59
C GLU A 48 9.13 -14.65 7.61
N THR A 49 7.89 -15.00 7.96
CA THR A 49 7.04 -15.78 7.06
C THR A 49 6.53 -14.90 5.91
N PRO A 50 6.18 -15.45 4.73
CA PRO A 50 5.57 -14.66 3.65
C PRO A 50 4.31 -13.87 4.08
N GLN A 51 3.54 -14.42 5.01
CA GLN A 51 2.36 -13.76 5.56
C GLN A 51 2.74 -12.57 6.44
N ASP A 52 3.74 -12.72 7.31
CA ASP A 52 4.21 -11.64 8.15
C ASP A 52 4.85 -10.53 7.31
N TYR A 53 5.63 -10.92 6.29
CA TYR A 53 6.22 -10.04 5.30
C TYR A 53 5.16 -9.14 4.65
N VAL A 54 4.15 -9.72 3.99
CA VAL A 54 3.14 -8.93 3.25
C VAL A 54 2.30 -8.03 4.17
N ILE A 55 2.05 -8.45 5.41
CA ILE A 55 1.34 -7.64 6.40
C ILE A 55 2.22 -6.49 6.88
N ARG A 56 3.50 -6.75 7.18
CA ARG A 56 4.45 -5.74 7.61
C ARG A 56 4.65 -4.68 6.54
N THR A 57 4.96 -5.07 5.30
CA THR A 57 5.20 -4.13 4.19
C THR A 57 3.95 -3.31 3.88
N ALA A 58 2.74 -3.89 3.93
CA ALA A 58 1.50 -3.15 3.79
C ALA A 58 1.32 -2.09 4.89
N ARG A 59 1.67 -2.42 6.15
CA ARG A 59 1.64 -1.48 7.28
C ARG A 59 2.69 -0.38 7.14
N GLU A 60 3.91 -0.71 6.74
CA GLU A 60 4.98 0.27 6.50
C GLU A 60 4.58 1.27 5.42
N LYS A 61 3.92 0.82 4.34
CA LYS A 61 3.35 1.70 3.30
C LYS A 61 2.30 2.65 3.87
N ALA A 62 1.38 2.15 4.70
CA ALA A 62 0.37 2.99 5.36
C ALA A 62 1.01 4.02 6.31
N GLN A 63 2.01 3.61 7.10
CA GLN A 63 2.70 4.50 8.04
C GLN A 63 3.48 5.58 7.32
N ARG A 64 4.18 5.23 6.23
CA ARG A 64 4.89 6.20 5.39
C ARG A 64 3.95 7.22 4.78
N ALA A 65 2.78 6.77 4.30
CA ALA A 65 1.74 7.66 3.80
C ALA A 65 1.20 8.62 4.88
N LEU A 66 1.00 8.12 6.10
CA LEU A 66 0.60 8.95 7.23
C LEU A 66 1.66 10.01 7.57
N ASN A 67 2.92 9.60 7.68
CA ASN A 67 4.05 10.50 7.94
C ASN A 67 4.17 11.56 6.84
N TYR A 68 4.01 11.16 5.57
CA TYR A 68 4.03 12.07 4.43
C TYR A 68 2.95 13.14 4.54
N LEU A 69 1.70 12.76 4.85
CA LEU A 69 0.59 13.70 5.04
C LEU A 69 0.83 14.65 6.22
N GLN A 70 1.38 14.15 7.32
CA GLN A 70 1.70 14.97 8.50
C GLN A 70 2.80 16.02 8.22
N GLN A 71 3.68 15.74 7.26
CA GLN A 71 4.73 16.67 6.83
C GLN A 71 4.23 17.72 5.82
N GLN A 72 3.03 17.56 5.25
CA GLN A 72 2.47 18.56 4.34
C GLN A 72 1.86 19.71 5.15
N SER A 73 2.38 20.92 4.94
CA SER A 73 2.06 22.10 5.75
C SER A 73 0.60 22.54 5.66
N THR A 74 -0.10 22.28 4.54
CA THR A 74 -1.53 22.53 4.34
C THR A 74 -2.05 21.68 3.17
N GLY A 75 -3.34 21.33 3.16
CA GLY A 75 -4.04 20.88 1.94
C GLY A 75 -4.71 19.51 1.99
N PHE A 76 -4.39 18.65 2.96
CA PHE A 76 -5.04 17.34 3.11
C PHE A 76 -6.07 17.34 4.24
N ALA A 77 -7.28 16.89 3.94
CA ALA A 77 -8.31 16.64 4.94
C ALA A 77 -7.99 15.34 5.70
N SER A 78 -8.50 15.21 6.93
CA SER A 78 -8.32 13.96 7.69
C SER A 78 -9.24 12.87 7.13
N HIS A 79 -8.66 11.98 6.33
CA HIS A 79 -9.33 10.80 5.78
C HIS A 79 -8.51 9.53 6.04
N PRO A 80 -9.16 8.36 6.13
CA PRO A 80 -8.46 7.09 6.22
C PRO A 80 -7.49 6.87 5.04
N ILE A 81 -6.37 6.24 5.33
CA ILE A 81 -5.37 5.84 4.34
C ILE A 81 -5.49 4.34 4.11
N LEU A 82 -5.55 3.93 2.85
CA LEU A 82 -5.49 2.54 2.44
C LEU A 82 -4.16 2.29 1.71
N ALA A 83 -3.37 1.37 2.26
CA ALA A 83 -2.21 0.79 1.60
C ALA A 83 -2.40 -0.74 1.50
N ALA A 84 -1.69 -1.36 0.58
CA ALA A 84 -1.70 -2.80 0.42
C ALA A 84 -0.38 -3.26 -0.18
N ASP A 85 0.02 -4.47 0.19
CA ASP A 85 1.10 -5.19 -0.44
C ASP A 85 0.61 -6.52 -1.01
N THR A 86 1.37 -7.09 -1.94
CA THR A 86 1.02 -8.35 -2.59
C THR A 86 2.29 -9.08 -2.94
N CYS A 87 2.50 -10.25 -2.32
CA CYS A 87 3.59 -11.15 -2.64
C CYS A 87 3.03 -12.44 -3.29
N VAL A 88 3.85 -13.10 -4.09
CA VAL A 88 3.63 -14.48 -4.52
C VAL A 88 4.50 -15.36 -3.64
N MET A 89 4.02 -16.54 -3.26
CA MET A 89 4.83 -17.51 -2.51
C MET A 89 4.80 -18.88 -3.17
N LEU A 90 5.95 -19.57 -3.14
CA LEU A 90 6.12 -20.95 -3.57
C LEU A 90 6.99 -21.67 -2.53
N ASP A 91 6.53 -22.82 -2.04
CA ASP A 91 7.24 -23.64 -1.03
C ASP A 91 7.72 -22.86 0.21
N GLY A 92 6.90 -21.89 0.65
CA GLY A 92 7.18 -21.05 1.82
C GLY A 92 8.16 -19.90 1.56
N LEU A 93 8.61 -19.71 0.33
CA LEU A 93 9.49 -18.62 -0.08
C LEU A 93 8.70 -17.57 -0.86
N VAL A 94 8.97 -16.30 -0.60
CA VAL A 94 8.45 -15.21 -1.43
C VAL A 94 9.16 -15.26 -2.78
N VAL A 95 8.37 -15.31 -3.84
CA VAL A 95 8.86 -15.23 -5.21
C VAL A 95 8.84 -13.75 -5.60
N ASP A 96 10.01 -13.21 -5.90
CA ASP A 96 10.12 -11.83 -6.37
C ASP A 96 9.39 -11.66 -7.71
N LYS A 97 9.02 -10.42 -8.05
CA LYS A 97 8.42 -10.14 -9.35
C LYS A 97 9.37 -10.65 -10.44
N ALA A 98 8.80 -11.31 -11.45
CA ALA A 98 9.54 -11.73 -12.62
C ALA A 98 10.35 -10.55 -13.14
N HIS A 99 11.68 -10.68 -13.08
CA HIS A 99 12.57 -9.82 -13.84
C HIS A 99 12.41 -10.28 -15.29
N ASN A 100 12.08 -9.36 -16.20
CA ASN A 100 12.22 -9.67 -17.62
C ASN A 100 13.74 -9.78 -17.89
N ASP A 101 14.16 -10.94 -18.40
CA ASP A 101 15.39 -11.05 -19.18
C ASP A 101 15.30 -10.22 -20.47
#